data_AF-A0A538EAA3-F1
#
_entry.id   AF-A0A538EAA3-F1
#
_cell.length_a   1.000
_cell.length_b   1.000
_cell.length_c   1.000
_cell.angle_alpha   90.00
_cell.angle_beta   90.00
_cell.angle_gamma   90.00
#
_symmetry.space_group_name_H-M   'P 1'
#
loop_
_entity.id
_entity.type
_entity.pdbx_description
1 polymer ?
#
loop_
_entity_poly.entity_id
_entity_poly.type
_entity_poly.pdbx_seq_one_letter_code
_entity_poly.pdbx_strand_id
1 'polypeptide(L)' 'MAHSLLRCSPETRPHLSKGGVMRVIDCPCGHRLEGKDDEELFRLAREHVDRDHPEMQRTDEELRQRIAADGRDG' A
#
# COMPACT_ATOMS: atom_id res chain seq x y z
N MET A 1 32.12 9.90 -10.84
CA MET A 1 30.93 9.16 -11.29
C MET A 1 30.87 7.88 -10.48
N ALA A 2 29.97 7.79 -9.50
CA ALA A 2 29.80 6.61 -8.66
C ALA A 2 28.32 6.22 -8.68
N HIS A 3 28.04 5.14 -9.41
CA HIS A 3 26.76 4.46 -9.46
C HIS A 3 26.67 3.60 -8.19
N SER A 4 25.91 4.03 -7.18
CA SER A 4 25.73 3.29 -5.93
C SER A 4 24.33 2.69 -5.88
N LEU A 5 24.29 1.48 -6.42
CA LEU A 5 23.33 0.39 -6.25
C LEU A 5 22.31 0.57 -5.11
N LEU A 6 21.05 0.64 -5.55
CA LEU A 6 19.85 0.05 -4.96
C LEU A 6 20.11 -0.80 -3.70
N ARG A 7 19.87 -0.21 -2.53
CA ARG A 7 19.58 -0.98 -1.31
C ARG A 7 18.12 -0.72 -0.93
N CYS A 8 17.22 -1.41 -1.61
CA CYS A 8 15.91 -1.71 -1.03
C CYS A 8 16.16 -2.56 0.22
N SER A 9 16.00 -1.97 1.40
CA SER A 9 15.92 -2.72 2.66
C SER A 9 14.61 -3.49 2.71
N PRO A 10 14.61 -4.83 2.79
CA PRO A 10 13.40 -5.61 2.97
C PRO A 10 13.22 -5.87 4.47
N GLU A 11 12.72 -4.88 5.21
CA GLU A 11 12.29 -5.06 6.59
C GLU A 11 10.77 -4.94 6.72
N THR A 12 10.07 -5.70 5.89
CA THR A 12 8.66 -6.02 6.17
C THR A 12 8.62 -7.13 7.22
N ARG A 13 8.45 -6.72 8.47
CA ARG A 13 8.14 -7.61 9.59
C ARG A 13 6.75 -8.23 9.36
N PRO A 14 6.57 -9.55 9.47
CA PRO A 14 5.25 -10.14 9.34
C PRO A 14 4.45 -9.90 10.63
N HIS A 15 3.40 -9.08 10.55
CA HIS A 15 2.41 -8.92 11.62
C HIS A 15 1.36 -10.03 11.48
N LEU A 16 1.65 -11.20 12.07
CA LEU A 16 0.77 -12.37 12.10
C LEU A 16 -0.53 -12.04 12.84
N SER A 17 -1.59 -11.68 12.12
CA SER A 17 -2.97 -11.65 12.61
C SER A 17 -3.78 -12.76 11.93
N LYS A 18 -4.56 -13.47 12.74
CA LYS A 18 -5.13 -14.77 12.47
C LYS A 18 -6.50 -14.63 11.76
N GLY A 19 -6.59 -15.07 10.50
CA GLY A 19 -7.85 -15.59 9.93
C GLY A 19 -8.65 -14.72 8.95
N GLY A 20 -7.99 -13.95 8.10
CA GLY A 20 -8.55 -13.32 6.90
C GLY A 20 -7.37 -12.97 5.97
N VAL A 21 -7.50 -13.12 4.66
CA VAL A 21 -6.39 -12.86 3.72
C VAL A 21 -5.96 -11.40 3.85
N MET A 22 -4.85 -11.14 4.54
CA MET A 22 -4.35 -9.78 4.77
C MET A 22 -4.03 -9.17 3.42
N ARG A 23 -4.56 -7.98 3.17
CA ARG A 23 -4.44 -7.31 1.87
C ARG A 23 -3.30 -6.32 1.93
N VAL A 24 -2.36 -6.44 1.00
CA VAL A 24 -1.18 -5.60 0.92
C VAL A 24 -1.09 -4.94 -0.45
N ILE A 25 -0.89 -3.63 -0.47
CA ILE A 25 -0.53 -2.88 -1.69
C ILE A 25 0.79 -2.14 -1.48
N ASP A 26 1.60 -2.03 -2.53
CA ASP A 26 2.73 -1.11 -2.55
C ASP A 26 2.32 0.17 -3.30
N CYS A 27 2.33 1.29 -2.60
CA CYS A 27 2.10 2.59 -3.20
C CYS A 27 3.34 2.99 -4.02
N PRO A 28 3.19 3.59 -5.22
CA PRO A 28 4.31 3.98 -6.08
C PRO A 28 5.22 5.06 -5.47
N CYS A 29 4.81 5.69 -4.37
CA CYS A 29 5.67 6.56 -3.57
C CYS A 29 6.75 5.78 -2.78
N GLY A 30 6.65 4.45 -2.72
CA GLY A 30 7.52 3.57 -1.95
C GLY A 30 6.95 3.14 -0.60
N HIS A 31 5.76 3.60 -0.21
CA HIS A 31 5.10 3.17 1.02
C HIS A 31 4.30 1.88 0.79
N ARG A 32 4.53 0.88 1.64
CA ARG A 32 3.67 -0.31 1.71
C ARG A 32 2.52 -0.05 2.67
N LEU A 33 1.31 -0.36 2.23
CA LEU A 33 0.11 -0.33 3.07
C LEU A 33 -0.40 -1.76 3.24
N GLU A 34 -0.76 -2.10 4.47
CA GLU A 34 -1.31 -3.39 4.84
C GLU A 34 -2.58 -3.19 5.65
N GLY A 35 -3.62 -3.94 5.31
CA GLY A 35 -4.91 -3.92 5.98
C GLY A 35 -5.43 -5.34 6.14
N LYS A 36 -6.31 -5.54 7.11
CA LYS A 36 -6.93 -6.86 7.33
C LYS A 36 -7.75 -7.34 6.14
N ASP A 37 -8.35 -6.40 5.43
CA ASP A 37 -9.25 -6.61 4.30
C ASP A 37 -9.12 -5.44 3.32
N ASP A 38 -9.71 -5.55 2.13
CA ASP A 38 -9.66 -4.51 1.10
C ASP A 38 -10.26 -3.18 1.59
N GLU A 39 -11.26 -3.22 2.48
CA GLU A 39 -11.86 -2.03 3.08
C GLU A 39 -10.92 -1.31 4.05
N GLU A 40 -10.22 -2.07 4.92
CA GLU A 40 -9.25 -1.50 5.85
C GLU A 40 -8.06 -0.91 5.07
N LEU A 41 -7.61 -1.64 4.05
CA LEU A 41 -6.56 -1.18 3.15
C LEU A 41 -6.96 0.07 2.37
N PHE A 42 -8.21 0.14 1.90
CA PHE A 42 -8.76 1.32 1.21
C PHE A 42 -8.77 2.54 2.11
N ARG A 43 -9.18 2.39 3.38
CA ARG A 43 -9.18 3.49 4.32
C ARG A 43 -7.76 4.03 4.55
N LEU A 44 -6.78 3.13 4.73
CA LEU A 44 -5.38 3.50 4.90
C LEU A 44 -4.80 4.17 3.65
N ALA A 45 -5.10 3.63 2.47
CA ALA A 45 -4.69 4.20 1.18
C ALA A 45 -5.30 5.58 0.95
N ARG A 46 -6.57 5.77 1.31
CA ARG A 46 -7.25 7.06 1.20
C ARG A 46 -6.63 8.10 2.11
N GLU A 47 -6.39 7.77 3.38
CA GLU A 47 -5.74 8.69 4.32
C GLU A 47 -4.32 9.04 3.86
N HIS A 48 -3.56 8.06 3.37
CA HIS A 48 -2.22 8.28 2.83
C HIS A 48 -2.23 9.20 1.61
N VAL A 49 -3.11 8.97 0.64
CA VAL A 49 -3.21 9.82 -0.56
C VAL A 49 -3.69 11.22 -0.19
N ASP A 50 -4.65 11.37 0.71
CA ASP A 50 -5.15 12.68 1.14
C ASP A 50 -4.07 13.51 1.85
N ARG A 51 -3.27 12.88 2.73
CA ARG A 51 -2.22 13.56 3.50
C ARG A 51 -0.94 13.79 2.69
N ASP A 52 -0.47 12.78 1.97
CA ASP A 52 0.85 12.80 1.30
C ASP A 52 0.74 13.24 -0.18
N HIS A 53 -0.44 13.11 -0.78
CA HIS A 53 -0.70 13.41 -2.20
C HIS A 53 -1.98 14.24 -2.43
N PRO A 54 -2.19 15.36 -1.71
CA PRO A 54 -3.42 16.15 -1.81
C PRO A 54 -3.65 16.75 -3.21
N GLU A 55 -2.59 16.90 -4.01
CA GLU A 55 -2.64 17.38 -5.40
C GLU A 55 -3.03 16.29 -6.41
N MET A 56 -2.87 15.02 -6.06
CA MET A 56 -3.15 13.88 -6.95
C MET A 56 -4.56 13.30 -6.78
N GLN A 57 -5.40 13.93 -5.95
CA GLN A 57 -6.80 13.58 -5.59
C GLN A 57 -7.36 12.41 -6.39
N ARG A 58 -6.97 11.19 -6.02
CA ARG A 58 -7.52 10.00 -6.63
C ARG A 58 -8.90 9.76 -6.02
N THR A 59 -9.87 9.49 -6.87
CA THR A 59 -11.21 9.14 -6.42
C THR A 59 -11.19 7.82 -5.66
N ASP A 60 -12.16 7.63 -4.77
CA ASP A 60 -12.34 6.39 -4.04
C ASP A 60 -12.46 5.16 -4.96
N GLU A 61 -13.09 5.31 -6.12
CA GLU A 61 -13.18 4.27 -7.14
C GLU A 61 -11.81 3.88 -7.71
N GLU A 62 -10.97 4.87 -8.06
CA GLU A 62 -9.60 4.64 -8.55
C GLU A 62 -8.74 3.92 -7.50
N LEU A 63 -8.91 4.26 -6.21
CA LEU A 63 -8.23 3.57 -5.12
C LEU A 63 -8.69 2.13 -4.98
N ARG A 64 -9.99 1.85 -5.05
CA ARG A 64 -10.53 0.49 -4.98
C ARG A 64 -10.10 -0.36 -6.17
N GLN A 65 -10.15 0.18 -7.38
CA GLN A 65 -9.67 -0.53 -8.58
C GLN A 65 -8.20 -0.87 -8.44
N ARG A 66 -7.40 0.05 -7.90
CA ARG A 66 -5.99 -0.19 -7.64
C ARG A 66 -5.76 -1.25 -6.58
N ILE A 67 -6.53 -1.25 -5.49
CA ILE A 67 -6.47 -2.31 -4.47
C ILE A 67 -6.88 -3.66 -5.05
N ALA A 68 -7.89 -3.69 -5.92
CA ALA A 68 -8.28 -4.94 -6.58
C ALA A 68 -7.22 -5.44 -7.58
N ALA A 69 -6.51 -4.54 -8.25
CA ALA A 69 -5.50 -4.88 -9.27
C ALA A 69 -4.12 -5.20 -8.69
N ASP A 70 -3.65 -4.40 -7.72
CA ASP A 70 -2.31 -4.48 -7.12
C ASP A 70 -2.32 -5.17 -5.75
N GLY A 71 -3.50 -5.24 -5.11
CA GLY A 71 -3.64 -5.84 -3.80
C GLY A 71 -3.42 -7.33 -3.89
N ARG A 72 -2.47 -7.80 -3.10
CA ARG A 72 -2.08 -9.20 -3.00
C ARG A 72 -2.31 -9.71 -1.58
N ASP A 73 -2.54 -11.01 -1.50
CA ASP A 73 -2.70 -11.71 -0.23
C ASP A 73 -1.32 -11.89 0.41
N GLY A 74 -1.17 -11.43 1.65
CA GLY A 74 0.09 -11.40 2.41
C GLY A 74 0.21 -12.43 3.52
#